data_AF-A0A2V5N0Z6-F1
#
_entry.id   AF-A0A2V5N0Z6-F1
#
_cell.length_a   1.000
_cell.length_b   1.000
_cell.length_c   1.000
_cell.angle_alpha   90.00
_cell.angle_beta   90.00
_cell.angle_gamma   90.00
#
_symmetry.space_group_name_H-M   'P 1'
#
loop_
_entity.id
_entity.type
_entity.pdbx_description
1 polymer ?
#
loop_
_entity_poly.entity_id
_entity_poly.type
_entity_poly.pdbx_seq_one_letter_code
_entity_poly.pdbx_strand_id
1 'polypeptide(L)'
;MCGLFAVAGILGSAGGIERVCVVLLAVVLSAATIIVGSLLIGYRRHTQRAVLTALTMPAICLAIIISVAATHWPLRLTYALSRDAFDAVAQRVRTGEHITTPVRVGLFRIRSAELSHHGIVCLWMHPHPGGSTGFVQCRRDYVPFNLWSIVRLDDRWQFIAED
;
A
#
# COMPACT_ATOMS: atom_id res chain seq x y z
N MET A 1 -6.88 -14.30 17.33
CA MET A 1 -6.96 -12.82 17.26
C MET A 1 -5.87 -12.19 16.40
N CYS A 2 -4.61 -12.67 16.36
CA CYS A 2 -3.55 -12.08 15.51
C CYS A 2 -3.86 -11.99 14.00
N GLY A 3 -4.65 -12.91 13.43
CA GLY A 3 -5.00 -12.89 12.01
C GLY A 3 -5.82 -11.67 11.57
N LEU A 4 -6.67 -11.13 12.46
CA LEU A 4 -7.54 -10.00 12.14
C LEU A 4 -6.75 -8.69 11.97
N PHE A 5 -5.64 -8.57 12.71
CA PHE A 5 -4.74 -7.41 12.64
C PHE A 5 -3.81 -7.44 11.42
N ALA A 6 -3.34 -8.63 11.01
CA ALA A 6 -2.60 -8.78 9.76
C ALA A 6 -3.47 -8.40 8.56
N VAL A 7 -4.75 -8.79 8.58
CA VAL A 7 -5.73 -8.42 7.56
C VAL A 7 -5.97 -6.90 7.53
N ALA A 8 -6.09 -6.24 8.69
CA ALA A 8 -6.24 -4.79 8.76
C ALA A 8 -5.03 -4.04 8.19
N GLY A 9 -3.80 -4.51 8.46
CA GLY A 9 -2.58 -3.94 7.86
C GLY A 9 -2.50 -4.12 6.34
N ILE A 10 -2.89 -5.29 5.84
CA ILE A 10 -2.95 -5.58 4.39
C ILE A 10 -4.00 -4.68 3.71
N LEU A 11 -5.18 -4.53 4.31
CA LEU A 11 -6.26 -3.68 3.79
C LEU A 11 -5.89 -2.18 3.81
N GLY A 12 -5.25 -1.71 4.88
CA GLY A 12 -4.78 -0.32 4.97
C GLY A 12 -3.68 0.00 3.95
N SER A 13 -2.73 -0.93 3.76
CA SER A 13 -1.68 -0.79 2.73
C SER A 13 -2.26 -0.79 1.30
N ALA A 14 -3.32 -1.56 1.05
CA ALA A 14 -4.00 -1.57 -0.24
C ALA A 14 -4.79 -0.28 -0.54
N GLY A 15 -5.16 0.49 0.49
CA GLY A 15 -5.95 1.72 0.38
C GLY A 15 -5.15 3.02 0.22
N GLY A 16 -3.81 2.97 0.29
CA GLY A 16 -2.97 4.17 0.22
C GLY A 16 -3.04 5.07 1.45
N ILE A 17 -3.34 4.51 2.63
CA ILE A 17 -3.23 5.23 3.91
C ILE A 17 -1.77 5.64 4.15
N GLU A 18 -1.57 6.85 4.69
CA GLU A 18 -0.27 7.47 4.95
C GLU A 18 0.77 6.49 5.53
N ARG A 19 1.98 6.51 4.96
CA ARG A 19 3.10 5.64 5.36
C ARG A 19 3.35 5.66 6.87
N VAL A 20 3.14 6.81 7.50
CA VAL A 20 3.29 7.02 8.94
C VAL A 20 2.33 6.16 9.75
N CYS A 21 1.05 6.08 9.36
CA CYS A 21 0.07 5.23 10.01
C CYS A 21 0.43 3.74 9.88
N VAL A 22 0.91 3.30 8.71
CA VAL A 22 1.31 1.90 8.51
C VAL A 22 2.53 1.54 9.37
N VAL A 23 3.52 2.42 9.45
CA VAL A 23 4.72 2.22 10.29
C VAL A 23 4.37 2.25 11.77
N LEU A 24 3.56 3.21 12.24
CA LEU A 24 3.10 3.27 13.63
C LEU A 24 2.31 2.03 14.01
N LEU A 25 1.39 1.59 13.14
CA LEU A 25 0.62 0.36 13.35
C LEU A 25 1.56 -0.85 13.44
N ALA A 26 2.56 -0.94 12.54
CA ALA A 26 3.56 -2.00 12.58
C ALA A 26 4.36 -2.00 13.89
N VAL A 27 4.81 -0.84 14.37
CA VAL A 27 5.55 -0.71 15.64
C VAL A 27 4.68 -1.12 16.83
N VAL A 28 3.44 -0.62 16.91
CA VAL A 28 2.51 -0.95 18.00
C VAL A 28 2.18 -2.45 17.99
N LEU A 29 1.94 -3.04 16.82
CA LEU A 29 1.67 -4.47 16.70
C LEU A 29 2.90 -5.33 17.03
N SER A 30 4.10 -4.88 16.68
CA SER A 30 5.36 -5.54 17.05
C SER A 30 5.54 -5.53 18.57
N ALA A 31 5.31 -4.39 19.22
CA ALA A 31 5.38 -4.28 20.67
C ALA A 31 4.33 -5.18 21.36
N ALA A 32 3.09 -5.16 20.88
CA ALA A 32 2.02 -5.99 21.42
C ALA A 32 2.31 -7.49 21.28
N THR A 33 2.84 -7.92 20.12
CA THR A 33 3.22 -9.33 19.90
C THR A 33 4.39 -9.76 20.77
N ILE A 34 5.38 -8.90 21.02
CA ILE A 34 6.48 -9.16 21.96
C ILE A 34 5.95 -9.29 23.39
N ILE A 35 5.05 -8.40 23.83
CA ILE A 35 4.46 -8.43 25.18
C ILE A 35 3.62 -9.68 25.37
N VAL A 36 2.72 -9.99 24.43
CA VAL A 36 1.87 -11.19 24.51
C VAL A 36 2.71 -12.46 24.41
N GLY A 37 3.72 -12.48 23.54
CA GLY A 37 4.66 -13.59 23.41
C GLY A 37 5.42 -13.84 24.70
N SER A 38 5.96 -12.79 25.34
CA SER A 38 6.70 -12.92 26.60
C SER A 38 5.80 -13.38 27.76
N LEU A 39 4.57 -12.87 27.87
CA LEU A 39 3.58 -13.34 28.85
C LEU A 39 3.18 -14.82 28.62
N LEU A 40 2.96 -15.22 27.37
CA LEU A 40 2.63 -16.60 27.00
C LEU A 40 3.78 -17.57 27.25
N ILE A 41 5.03 -17.15 27.02
CA ILE A 41 6.21 -17.96 27.36
C ILE A 41 6.27 -18.15 28.86
N GLY A 42 6.10 -17.09 29.66
CA GLY A 42 6.06 -17.17 31.13
C GLY A 42 4.98 -18.15 31.62
N TYR A 43 3.76 -18.03 31.08
CA TYR A 43 2.64 -18.91 31.41
C TYR A 43 2.90 -20.36 30.98
N ARG A 44 3.39 -20.61 29.76
CA ARG A 44 3.66 -21.98 29.27
C ARG A 44 4.86 -22.65 29.90
N ARG A 45 5.89 -21.89 30.31
CA ARG A 45 7.01 -22.41 31.11
C ARG A 45 6.49 -23.01 32.42
N HIS A 46 5.44 -22.41 32.99
CA HIS A 46 4.74 -22.93 34.15
C HIS A 46 3.87 -24.17 33.84
N THR A 47 3.40 -24.36 32.59
CA THR A 47 2.49 -25.47 32.20
C THR A 47 3.15 -26.59 31.39
N GLN A 48 4.49 -26.67 31.30
CA GLN A 48 5.24 -27.71 30.56
C GLN A 48 4.73 -28.03 29.13
N ARG A 49 4.19 -27.06 28.38
CA ARG A 49 3.82 -27.25 26.96
C ARG A 49 4.87 -26.64 26.03
N ALA A 50 5.08 -27.29 24.89
CA ALA A 50 6.08 -26.92 23.88
C ALA A 50 6.04 -25.41 23.56
N VAL A 51 7.09 -24.71 23.96
CA VAL A 51 7.26 -23.25 23.83
C VAL A 51 7.49 -22.85 22.36
N LEU A 52 8.01 -23.76 21.54
CA LEU A 52 8.34 -23.50 20.14
C LEU A 52 7.13 -23.03 19.31
N THR A 53 5.96 -23.67 19.45
CA THR A 53 4.76 -23.31 18.70
C THR A 53 4.15 -21.97 19.11
N ALA A 54 4.47 -21.48 20.32
CA ALA A 54 4.03 -20.17 20.78
C ALA A 54 4.88 -19.03 20.20
N LEU A 55 6.13 -19.32 19.81
CA LEU A 55 7.05 -18.36 19.21
C LEU A 55 6.94 -18.26 17.69
N THR A 56 6.54 -19.34 17.02
CA THR A 56 6.46 -19.37 15.54
C THR A 56 5.41 -18.41 15.00
N MET A 57 4.21 -18.37 15.58
CA MET A 57 3.13 -17.49 15.11
C MET A 57 3.46 -15.99 15.15
N PRO A 58 3.95 -15.39 16.26
CA PRO A 58 4.32 -13.98 16.27
C PRO A 58 5.49 -13.68 15.34
N ALA A 59 6.46 -14.60 15.21
CA ALA A 59 7.57 -14.45 14.26
C ALA A 59 7.06 -14.42 12.81
N ILE A 60 6.12 -15.30 12.44
CA ILE A 60 5.49 -15.30 11.11
C ILE A 60 4.72 -13.98 10.88
N CYS A 61 3.93 -13.53 11.85
CA CYS A 61 3.20 -12.26 11.74
C CYS A 61 4.17 -11.07 11.54
N LEU A 62 5.25 -11.00 12.32
CA LEU A 62 6.26 -9.95 12.20
C LEU A 62 6.93 -10.00 10.82
N ALA A 63 7.28 -11.19 10.33
CA ALA A 63 7.86 -11.37 9.00
C ALA A 63 6.91 -10.89 7.89
N ILE A 64 5.60 -11.15 8.01
CA ILE A 64 4.60 -10.68 7.05
C ILE A 64 4.51 -9.14 7.07
N ILE A 65 4.47 -8.52 8.25
CA ILE A 65 4.41 -7.05 8.38
C ILE A 65 5.64 -6.40 7.74
N ILE A 66 6.84 -6.91 8.05
CA ILE A 66 8.10 -6.42 7.47
C ILE A 66 8.08 -6.60 5.95
N SER A 67 7.62 -7.76 5.46
CA SER A 67 7.51 -8.04 4.03
C SER A 67 6.58 -7.06 3.32
N VAL A 68 5.41 -6.78 3.88
CA VAL A 68 4.45 -5.79 3.33
C VAL A 68 5.06 -4.40 3.29
N ALA A 69 5.68 -3.95 4.39
CA ALA A 69 6.29 -2.63 4.47
C ALA A 69 7.48 -2.46 3.51
N ALA A 70 8.31 -3.50 3.34
CA ALA A 70 9.48 -3.44 2.48
C ALA A 70 9.12 -3.51 0.99
N THR A 71 8.18 -4.39 0.61
CA THR A 71 7.93 -4.71 -0.80
C THR A 71 6.69 -4.06 -1.39
N HIS A 72 5.75 -3.59 -0.54
CA HIS A 72 4.44 -3.09 -0.95
C HIS A 72 3.71 -4.06 -1.88
N TRP A 73 3.95 -5.38 -1.71
CA TRP A 73 3.39 -6.40 -2.59
C TRP A 73 1.85 -6.38 -2.66
N PRO A 74 1.07 -6.03 -1.60
CA PRO A 74 -0.38 -5.98 -1.71
C PRO A 74 -0.84 -4.91 -2.71
N LEU A 75 -0.23 -3.72 -2.65
CA LEU A 75 -0.51 -2.62 -3.59
C LEU A 75 -0.14 -3.01 -5.02
N ARG A 76 1.02 -3.68 -5.19
CA ARG A 76 1.44 -4.17 -6.51
C ARG A 76 0.49 -5.23 -7.05
N LEU A 77 -0.03 -6.11 -6.20
CA LEU A 77 -0.97 -7.15 -6.58
C LEU A 77 -2.32 -6.55 -6.97
N THR A 78 -2.88 -5.64 -6.16
CA THR A 78 -4.16 -4.98 -6.48
C THR A 78 -4.06 -4.14 -7.75
N TYR A 79 -2.91 -3.48 -7.97
CA TYR A 79 -2.60 -2.82 -9.23
C TYR A 79 -2.53 -3.81 -10.39
N ALA A 80 -1.79 -4.91 -10.27
CA ALA A 80 -1.64 -5.90 -11.34
C ALA A 80 -3.00 -6.46 -11.78
N LEU A 81 -3.91 -6.69 -10.84
CA LEU A 81 -5.30 -7.11 -11.13
C LEU A 81 -6.14 -6.01 -11.81
N SER A 82 -5.78 -4.75 -11.64
CA SER A 82 -6.50 -3.59 -12.21
C SER A 82 -5.81 -2.98 -13.43
N ARG A 83 -4.68 -3.55 -13.88
CA ARG A 83 -3.76 -2.93 -14.86
C ARG A 83 -4.45 -2.54 -16.17
N ASP A 84 -5.27 -3.42 -16.71
CA ASP A 84 -5.96 -3.18 -17.98
C ASP A 84 -6.94 -1.99 -17.89
N ALA A 85 -7.61 -1.85 -16.74
CA ALA A 85 -8.50 -0.72 -16.50
C ALA A 85 -7.72 0.60 -16.40
N PHE A 86 -6.54 0.59 -15.78
CA PHE A 86 -5.64 1.74 -15.73
C PHE A 86 -5.20 2.17 -17.13
N ASP A 87 -4.74 1.22 -17.95
CA ASP A 87 -4.29 1.50 -19.31
C ASP A 87 -5.43 1.99 -20.21
N ALA A 88 -6.64 1.43 -20.07
CA ALA A 88 -7.82 1.89 -20.80
C ALA A 88 -8.18 3.35 -20.46
N VAL A 89 -8.22 3.70 -19.16
CA VAL A 89 -8.49 5.07 -18.71
C VAL A 89 -7.37 6.02 -19.15
N ALA A 90 -6.11 5.60 -19.04
CA ALA A 90 -4.99 6.42 -19.47
C ALA A 90 -5.03 6.72 -20.97
N GLN A 91 -5.43 5.75 -21.78
CA GLN A 91 -5.60 5.97 -23.21
C GLN A 91 -6.69 6.99 -23.52
N ARG A 92 -7.83 6.95 -22.80
CA ARG A 92 -8.92 7.93 -22.93
C ARG A 92 -8.50 9.35 -22.56
N VAL A 93 -7.77 9.49 -21.44
CA VAL A 93 -7.20 10.78 -21.02
C VAL A 93 -6.23 11.32 -22.09
N ARG A 94 -5.37 10.46 -22.65
CA ARG A 94 -4.42 10.85 -23.72
C ARG A 94 -5.11 11.28 -25.00
N THR A 95 -6.24 10.68 -25.34
CA THR A 95 -7.04 11.11 -26.50
C THR A 95 -7.80 12.42 -26.25
N GLY A 96 -7.66 13.03 -25.07
CA GLY A 96 -8.35 14.27 -24.70
C GLY A 96 -9.81 14.05 -24.33
N GLU A 97 -10.21 12.80 -24.05
CA GLU A 97 -11.58 12.51 -23.63
C GLU A 97 -11.80 13.04 -22.21
N HIS A 98 -12.85 13.83 -22.01
CA HIS A 98 -13.19 14.36 -20.70
C HIS A 98 -13.84 13.25 -19.85
N ILE A 99 -13.10 12.73 -18.87
CA ILE A 99 -13.59 11.68 -17.97
C ILE A 99 -14.39 12.32 -16.83
N THR A 100 -15.66 11.94 -16.70
CA THR A 100 -16.49 12.35 -15.56
C THR A 100 -15.98 11.65 -14.30
N THR A 101 -15.40 12.41 -13.36
CA THR A 101 -14.92 11.91 -12.09
C THR A 101 -15.94 12.16 -10.96
N PRO A 102 -15.97 11.33 -9.89
CA PRO A 102 -15.11 10.18 -9.61
C PRO A 102 -15.46 8.93 -10.44
N VAL A 103 -14.43 8.20 -10.89
CA VAL A 103 -14.55 6.96 -11.67
C VAL A 103 -13.86 5.80 -10.96
N ARG A 104 -14.39 4.58 -11.12
CA ARG A 104 -13.78 3.37 -10.58
C ARG A 104 -12.86 2.75 -11.64
N VAL A 105 -11.59 2.56 -11.31
CA VAL A 105 -10.57 1.97 -12.18
C VAL A 105 -10.09 0.67 -11.52
N GLY A 106 -10.71 -0.44 -11.93
CA GLY A 106 -10.54 -1.73 -11.28
C GLY A 106 -10.95 -1.69 -9.80
N LEU A 107 -10.00 -1.96 -8.91
CA LEU A 107 -10.22 -1.94 -7.47
C LEU A 107 -10.09 -0.54 -6.85
N PHE A 108 -9.61 0.45 -7.59
CA PHE A 108 -9.34 1.79 -7.08
C PHE A 108 -10.43 2.79 -7.49
N ARG A 109 -10.64 3.81 -6.66
CA ARG A 109 -11.56 4.92 -6.96
C ARG A 109 -10.73 6.17 -7.26
N ILE A 110 -10.77 6.60 -8.51
CA ILE A 110 -10.06 7.78 -9.00
C ILE A 110 -11.01 8.98 -8.92
N ARG A 111 -10.56 10.07 -8.31
CA ARG A 111 -11.32 11.30 -8.11
C ARG A 111 -10.94 12.41 -9.09
N SER A 112 -9.71 12.40 -9.59
CA SER A 112 -9.29 13.30 -10.67
C SER A 112 -8.40 12.54 -11.66
N ALA A 113 -8.50 12.87 -12.94
CA ALA A 113 -7.69 12.30 -14.00
C ALA A 113 -7.21 13.45 -14.89
N GLU A 114 -5.90 13.63 -14.97
CA GLU A 114 -5.28 14.79 -15.59
C GLU A 114 -4.14 14.36 -16.50
N LEU A 115 -3.91 15.13 -17.57
CA LEU A 115 -2.73 15.01 -18.40
C LEU A 115 -1.79 16.17 -18.05
N SER A 116 -0.63 15.84 -17.48
CA SER A 116 0.42 16.82 -17.23
C SER A 116 0.89 17.45 -18.55
N HIS A 117 1.44 18.66 -18.49
CA HIS A 117 2.06 19.35 -19.64
C HIS A 117 3.13 18.51 -20.35
N HIS A 118 3.74 17.54 -19.66
CA HIS A 118 4.72 16.61 -20.22
C HIS A 118 4.09 15.36 -20.89
N GLY A 119 2.77 15.32 -21.07
CA GLY A 119 2.05 14.18 -21.63
C GLY A 119 1.95 12.97 -20.68
N ILE A 120 2.15 13.19 -19.39
CA ILE A 120 2.09 12.16 -18.35
C ILE A 120 0.67 12.09 -17.81
N VAL A 121 0.10 10.89 -17.80
CA VAL A 121 -1.24 10.67 -17.23
C VAL A 121 -1.13 10.53 -15.72
N CYS A 122 -1.90 11.34 -15.00
CA CYS A 122 -2.01 11.32 -13.56
C CYS A 122 -3.44 10.96 -13.15
N LEU A 123 -3.60 9.93 -12.32
CA LEU A 123 -4.88 9.45 -11.80
C LEU A 123 -4.88 9.58 -10.28
N TRP A 124 -5.51 10.63 -9.78
CA TRP A 124 -5.52 11.00 -8.37
C TRP A 124 -6.66 10.33 -7.62
N MET A 125 -6.34 9.64 -6.53
CA MET A 125 -7.35 9.12 -5.59
C MET A 125 -7.79 10.18 -4.59
N HIS A 126 -6.85 11.00 -4.15
CA HIS A 126 -7.07 12.09 -3.20
C HIS A 126 -6.38 13.34 -3.72
N PRO A 127 -7.05 14.14 -4.56
CA PRO A 127 -6.53 15.45 -4.95
C PRO A 127 -6.62 16.39 -3.74
N HIS A 128 -5.48 16.94 -3.32
CA HIS A 128 -5.41 17.91 -2.22
C HIS A 128 -4.41 19.02 -2.58
N PRO A 129 -4.69 20.29 -2.25
CA PRO A 129 -3.78 21.40 -2.55
C PRO A 129 -2.42 21.29 -1.84
N GLY A 130 -2.35 20.55 -0.73
CA GLY A 130 -1.11 20.26 0.00
C GLY A 130 -0.45 18.94 -0.38
N GLY A 131 -0.73 18.37 -1.55
CA GLY A 131 -0.14 17.12 -1.99
C GLY A 131 -1.17 16.10 -2.44
N SER A 132 -1.08 15.65 -3.68
CA SER A 132 -1.98 14.64 -4.23
C SER A 132 -1.43 13.23 -4.09
N THR A 133 -2.34 12.28 -3.84
CA THR A 133 -2.02 10.84 -3.82
C THR A 133 -2.69 10.13 -4.98
N GLY A 134 -1.92 9.38 -5.78
CA GLY A 134 -2.43 8.72 -6.96
C GLY A 134 -1.42 7.90 -7.74
N PHE A 135 -1.84 7.56 -8.96
CA PHE A 135 -1.07 6.76 -9.91
C PHE A 135 -0.64 7.61 -11.08
N VAL A 136 0.62 7.49 -11.46
CA VAL A 136 1.20 8.26 -12.54
C VAL A 136 1.81 7.32 -13.56
N GLN A 137 1.52 7.58 -14.84
CA GLN A 137 2.04 6.79 -15.94
C GLN A 137 3.31 7.41 -16.52
N CYS A 138 4.46 7.13 -15.89
CA CYS A 138 5.77 7.64 -16.31
C CYS A 138 6.77 6.50 -16.61
N ARG A 139 7.74 6.79 -17.48
CA ARG A 139 8.88 5.89 -17.73
C ARG A 139 9.75 5.79 -16.47
N ARG A 140 10.42 4.64 -16.33
CA ARG A 140 11.23 4.25 -15.17
C ARG A 140 12.27 5.30 -14.73
N ASP A 141 12.80 6.07 -15.67
CA ASP A 141 13.90 7.02 -15.44
C ASP A 141 13.43 8.47 -15.25
N TYR A 142 12.12 8.73 -15.37
CA TYR A 142 11.56 10.06 -15.22
C TYR A 142 10.71 10.13 -13.96
N VAL A 143 11.23 10.83 -12.96
CA VAL A 143 10.52 11.16 -11.72
C VAL A 143 10.30 12.67 -11.70
N PRO A 144 9.15 13.17 -12.19
CA PRO A 144 8.90 14.61 -12.29
C PRO A 144 8.59 15.29 -10.96
N PHE A 145 8.49 14.54 -9.86
CA PHE A 145 7.95 15.01 -8.60
C PHE A 145 8.96 14.78 -7.47
N ASN A 146 9.15 15.80 -6.63
CA ASN A 146 10.10 15.75 -5.51
C ASN A 146 9.46 15.01 -4.33
N LEU A 147 9.45 13.68 -4.42
CA LEU A 147 8.62 12.84 -3.56
C LEU A 147 9.45 12.03 -2.60
N TRP A 148 9.10 12.19 -1.33
CA TRP A 148 9.45 11.33 -0.21
C TRP A 148 8.80 9.92 -0.37
N SER A 149 7.78 9.78 -1.22
CA SER A 149 7.07 8.51 -1.42
C SER A 149 6.76 8.08 -2.86
N ILE A 150 7.69 7.34 -3.47
CA ILE A 150 7.45 6.68 -4.77
C ILE A 150 7.45 5.17 -4.58
N VAL A 151 6.41 4.50 -5.10
CA VAL A 151 6.36 3.05 -5.20
C VAL A 151 6.21 2.66 -6.67
N ARG A 152 7.26 2.05 -7.22
CA ARG A 152 7.23 1.51 -8.59
C ARG A 152 6.30 0.29 -8.63
N LEU A 153 5.32 0.31 -9.54
CA LEU A 153 4.36 -0.77 -9.73
C LEU A 153 4.82 -1.67 -10.88
N ASP A 154 5.15 -1.06 -12.02
CA ASP A 154 5.77 -1.70 -13.19
C ASP A 154 6.66 -0.70 -13.96
N ASP A 155 7.02 -1.01 -15.21
CA ASP A 155 7.85 -0.13 -16.05
C ASP A 155 7.14 1.13 -16.56
N ARG A 156 5.82 1.24 -16.38
CA ARG A 156 4.97 2.32 -16.91
C ARG A 156 4.24 3.10 -15.84
N TRP A 157 4.01 2.52 -14.67
CA TRP A 157 3.14 3.03 -13.62
C TRP A 157 3.87 3.08 -12.29
N GLN A 158 3.69 4.22 -11.62
CA GLN A 158 4.21 4.49 -10.30
C GLN A 158 3.08 5.00 -9.42
N PHE A 159 3.08 4.57 -8.16
CA PHE A 159 2.23 5.14 -7.13
C PHE A 159 3.00 6.22 -6.40
N ILE A 160 2.34 7.36 -6.22
CA ILE A 160 2.92 8.60 -5.73
C ILE A 160 2.01 9.15 -4.62
N ALA A 161 2.59 9.58 -3.51
CA ALA A 161 1.93 10.46 -2.55
C ALA A 161 2.81 11.68 -2.27
N GLU A 162 2.30 12.85 -2.63
CA GLU A 162 2.87 14.17 -2.31
C GLU A 162 2.41 14.61 -0.91
N ASP A 163 3.28 15.32 -0.18
CA ASP A 163 3.04 16.07 1.08
C ASP A 163 3.42 17.53 0.80
#